data_AF-A0A397JLS4-F1
#
_entry.id   AF-A0A397JLS4-F1
#
_cell.length_a   1.000
_cell.length_b   1.000
_cell.length_c   1.000
_cell.angle_alpha   90.00
_cell.angle_beta   90.00
_cell.angle_gamma   90.00
#
_symmetry.space_group_name_H-M   'P 1'
#
loop_
_entity.id
_entity.type
_entity.pdbx_description
1 polymer ?
#
loop_
_entity_poly.entity_id
_entity_poly.type
_entity_poly.pdbx_seq_one_letter_code
_entity_poly.pdbx_strand_id
1 'polypeptide(L)' 'MPLSDDVDLNVIAEQAEFYSGADLKNLCRESAMIALREMMNTTNVKMTDFQNALHVAKPSLTVEIIKSYQKFHKDNK' A
#
# COMPACT_ATOMS: atom_id res chain seq x y z
N MET A 1 11.75 -6.99 5.83
CA MET A 1 11.93 -5.74 5.08
C MET A 1 12.39 -4.69 6.07
N PRO A 2 13.69 -4.37 6.14
CA PRO A 2 14.18 -3.29 6.99
C PRO A 2 13.78 -1.94 6.40
N LEU A 3 13.40 -1.01 7.26
CA LEU A 3 12.98 0.34 6.89
C LEU A 3 14.12 1.32 7.19
N SER A 4 14.25 2.34 6.35
CA SER A 4 15.09 3.49 6.61
C SER A 4 14.37 4.46 7.56
N ASP A 5 15.12 5.30 8.27
CA ASP A 5 14.60 6.18 9.32
C ASP A 5 13.65 7.28 8.77
N ASP A 6 13.67 7.51 7.46
CA ASP A 6 12.81 8.46 6.75
C ASP A 6 11.40 7.92 6.44
N VAL A 7 11.12 6.65 6.72
CA VAL A 7 9.83 6.03 6.42
C VAL A 7 8.77 6.41 7.46
N ASP A 8 7.75 7.15 7.03
CA ASP A 8 6.56 7.45 7.83
C ASP A 8 5.37 6.57 7.42
N LEU A 9 5.04 5.60 8.27
CA LEU A 9 3.93 4.68 8.05
C LEU A 9 2.55 5.35 8.16
N ASN A 10 2.42 6.46 8.89
CA ASN A 10 1.15 7.19 8.98
C ASN A 10 0.83 7.85 7.64
N VAL A 11 1.84 8.45 7.01
CA VAL A 11 1.69 9.05 5.66
C VAL A 11 1.34 7.99 4.61
N ILE A 12 1.89 6.78 4.73
CA ILE A 12 1.52 5.66 3.85
C ILE A 12 0.08 5.20 4.11
N ALA A 13 -0.33 5.12 5.38
CA ALA A 13 -1.68 4.71 5.76
C ALA A 13 -2.75 5.69 5.24
N GLU A 14 -2.48 7.00 5.30
CA GLU A 14 -3.36 8.04 4.75
C GLU A 14 -3.53 7.91 3.22
N GLN A 15 -2.50 7.44 2.51
CA GLN A 15 -2.54 7.25 1.06
C GLN A 15 -3.12 5.89 0.63
N ALA A 16 -3.28 4.95 1.58
CA ALA A 16 -3.76 3.60 1.31
C ALA A 16 -5.29 3.47 1.40
N GLU A 17 -6.03 4.53 1.05
CA GLU A 17 -7.49 4.47 1.01
C GLU A 17 -7.97 3.39 0.03
N PHE A 18 -8.93 2.57 0.47
CA PHE A 18 -9.48 1.43 -0.27
C PHE A 18 -8.51 0.26 -0.51
N TYR A 19 -7.35 0.25 0.13
CA TYR A 19 -6.47 -0.92 0.09
C TYR A 19 -7.05 -2.01 1.00
N SER A 20 -7.12 -3.22 0.45
CA SER A 20 -7.30 -4.42 1.25
C SER A 20 -5.98 -4.85 1.91
N GLY A 21 -6.03 -5.83 2.82
CA GLY A 21 -4.81 -6.43 3.36
C GLY A 21 -3.90 -7.07 2.29
N ALA A 22 -4.49 -7.56 1.20
CA ALA A 22 -3.73 -8.08 0.06
C ALA A 22 -3.01 -6.96 -0.70
N ASP A 23 -3.66 -5.80 -0.86
CA ASP A 23 -3.08 -4.63 -1.53
C ASP A 23 -1.92 -4.06 -0.70
N LEU A 24 -2.07 -3.96 0.62
CA LEU A 24 -1.00 -3.55 1.53
C LEU A 24 0.20 -4.50 1.47
N LYS A 25 -0.05 -5.82 1.42
CA LYS A 25 1.02 -6.80 1.22
C LYS A 25 1.73 -6.59 -0.12
N ASN A 26 0.97 -6.32 -1.19
CA ASN A 26 1.53 -6.06 -2.51
C ASN A 26 2.34 -4.77 -2.54
N LEU A 27 1.86 -3.71 -1.88
CA LEU A 27 2.57 -2.44 -1.72
C LEU A 27 3.94 -2.65 -1.07
N CYS A 28 3.99 -3.33 0.09
CA CYS A 28 5.25 -3.64 0.76
C CYS A 28 6.20 -4.47 -0.13
N ARG A 29 5.65 -5.43 -0.90
CA ARG A 29 6.45 -6.24 -1.84
C ARG A 29 7.05 -5.37 -2.95
N GLU A 30 6.27 -4.50 -3.57
CA GLU A 30 6.75 -3.62 -4.63
C GLU A 30 7.77 -2.61 -4.12
N SER A 31 7.56 -2.00 -2.94
CA SER A 31 8.56 -1.11 -2.32
C SER A 31 9.90 -1.82 -2.11
N ALA A 32 9.87 -3.06 -1.59
CA ALA A 32 11.08 -3.86 -1.43
C ALA A 32 11.75 -4.19 -2.77
N MET A 33 10.98 -4.50 -3.82
CA MET A 33 11.52 -4.79 -5.15
C MET A 33 12.12 -3.55 -5.83
N ILE A 34 11.53 -2.38 -5.63
CA ILE A 34 12.07 -1.10 -6.11
C ILE A 34 13.39 -0.82 -5.40
N ALA A 35 13.41 -0.88 -4.07
CA ALA A 35 14.63 -0.72 -3.28
C ALA A 35 15.73 -1.67 -3.77
N LEU A 36 15.42 -2.97 -3.92
CA LEU A 36 16.35 -4.01 -4.39
C LEU A 36 16.97 -3.72 -5.76
N ARG A 37 16.21 -3.12 -6.70
CA ARG A 37 16.72 -2.78 -8.03
C ARG A 37 17.70 -1.60 -8.01
N GLU A 38 17.59 -0.74 -7.01
CA GLU A 38 18.47 0.43 -6.83
C GLU A 38 19.68 0.12 -5.93
N MET A 39 19.75 -1.08 -5.34
CA MET A 39 20.81 -1.42 -4.38
C MET A 39 22.17 -1.54 -5.04
N MET A 40 23.09 -0.66 -4.65
CA MET A 40 24.52 -0.93 -4.71
C MET A 40 25.09 -1.32 -3.33
N ASN A 41 24.63 -0.70 -2.23
CA ASN A 41 25.24 -0.86 -0.90
C ASN A 41 24.27 -0.80 0.32
N THR A 42 22.97 -0.51 0.15
CA THR A 42 22.05 -0.31 1.29
C THR A 42 20.90 -1.30 1.27
N THR A 43 20.58 -1.95 2.38
CA THR A 43 19.51 -2.96 2.48
C THR A 43 18.14 -2.42 2.89
N ASN A 44 18.06 -1.13 3.24
CA ASN A 44 16.85 -0.52 3.81
C ASN A 44 15.93 0.06 2.71
N VAL A 45 14.63 -0.13 2.89
CA VAL A 45 13.58 0.48 2.06
C VAL A 45 13.35 1.92 2.53
N LYS A 46 13.41 2.88 1.61
CA LYS A 46 13.25 4.31 1.85
C LYS A 46 11.82 4.76 1.59
N MET A 47 11.48 5.97 2.03
CA MET A 47 10.16 6.54 1.77
C MET A 47 9.90 6.72 0.27
N THR A 48 10.94 7.02 -0.51
CA THR A 48 10.87 7.13 -1.98
C THR A 48 10.43 5.83 -2.66
N ASP A 49 10.84 4.68 -2.11
CA ASP A 49 10.47 3.37 -2.66
C ASP A 49 8.97 3.11 -2.48
N PHE A 50 8.41 3.51 -1.33
CA PHE A 50 6.97 3.45 -1.08
C PHE A 50 6.19 4.40 -1.97
N GLN A 51 6.67 5.63 -2.17
CA GLN A 51 6.05 6.58 -3.09
C GLN A 51 6.00 6.02 -4.52
N ASN A 52 7.12 5.44 -4.97
CA ASN A 52 7.19 4.78 -6.28
C ASN A 52 6.23 3.58 -6.35
N ALA A 53 6.17 2.76 -5.30
CA ALA A 53 5.28 1.60 -5.25
C ALA A 53 3.79 1.99 -5.27
N LEU A 54 3.38 3.05 -4.58
CA LEU A 54 2.00 3.57 -4.57
C LEU A 54 1.51 3.97 -5.98
N HIS A 55 2.42 4.36 -6.87
CA HIS A 55 2.05 4.64 -8.26
C HIS A 55 1.62 3.38 -9.01
N VAL A 56 2.16 2.21 -8.68
CA VAL A 56 1.94 0.95 -9.39
C VAL A 56 0.93 0.04 -8.68
N ALA A 57 0.97 0.00 -7.35
CA ALA A 57 0.14 -0.87 -6.52
C ALA A 57 -1.25 -0.24 -6.25
N LYS A 58 -2.11 -0.15 -7.27
CA LYS A 58 -3.45 0.44 -7.14
C LYS A 58 -4.36 -0.35 -6.18
N PRO A 59 -5.30 0.30 -5.47
CA PRO A 59 -6.26 -0.36 -4.59
C PRO A 59 -7.15 -1.31 -5.40
N SER A 60 -7.50 -2.46 -4.80
CA SER A 60 -8.41 -3.43 -5.42
C SER A 60 -9.88 -3.13 -5.13
N LEU A 61 -10.20 -2.42 -4.05
CA LEU A 61 -11.56 -2.08 -3.69
C LEU A 61 -11.99 -0.79 -4.39
N THR A 62 -13.15 -0.82 -5.04
CA THR A 62 -13.77 0.40 -5.56
C THR A 62 -14.87 0.90 -4.62
N VAL A 63 -15.18 2.19 -4.74
CA VAL A 63 -16.25 2.83 -3.96
C VAL A 63 -17.61 2.16 -4.23
N GLU A 64 -17.85 1.70 -5.46
CA GLU A 64 -19.08 1.01 -5.85
C GLU A 64 -19.23 -0.31 -5.11
N ILE A 65 -18.14 -1.10 -5.03
CA ILE A 65 -18.13 -2.38 -4.30
C ILE A 65 -18.44 -2.13 -2.83
N ILE A 66 -17.77 -1.17 -2.20
CA ILE A 66 -17.98 -0.83 -0.78
C ILE A 66 -19.42 -0.41 -0.53
N LYS A 67 -19.98 0.47 -1.37
CA LYS A 67 -21.38 0.92 -1.26
C LYS A 67 -22.36 -0.23 -1.42
N SER A 68 -22.09 -1.16 -2.34
CA SER A 68 -22.92 -2.35 -2.56
C SER A 68 -22.97 -3.23 -1.30
N TYR A 69 -21.81 -3.53 -0.71
CA TYR A 69 -21.72 -4.31 0.54
C TYR A 69 -22.39 -3.61 1.73
N GLN A 70 -22.21 -2.28 1.87
CA GLN A 70 -22.85 -1.51 2.93
C GLN A 70 -24.37 -1.49 2.79
N LYS A 71 -24.89 -1.37 1.55
CA LYS A 71 -26.32 -1.42 1.28
C LYS A 71 -26.89 -2.80 1.62
N PHE A 72 -26.24 -3.87 1.16
CA PHE A 72 -26.65 -5.24 1.48
C PHE A 72 -26.71 -5.48 3.00
N HIS A 73 -25.74 -4.97 3.77
CA HIS A 73 -25.75 -5.08 5.23
C HIS A 73 -26.93 -4.34 5.88
N LYS A 74 -27.35 -3.19 5.35
CA LYS A 74 -28.50 -2.43 5.84
C LYS A 74 -29.83 -3.10 5.52
N ASP A 75 -29.96 -3.68 4.32
CA ASP A 75 -31.19 -4.30 3.85
C ASP A 75 -31.49 -5.65 4.54
N ASN A 76 -30.48 -6.29 5.16
CA ASN A 76 -30.60 -7.59 5.84
C ASN A 76 -30.44 -7.48 7.37
N LYS A 77 -30.76 -6.32 7.94
CA LYS A 77 -30.71 -6.05 9.38
C LYS A 77 -32.10 -5.64 9.87
#